data_AF-A0A7W0S6X8-F1
#
_entry.id   AF-A0A7W0S6X8-F1
#
_cell.length_a   1.000
_cell.length_b   1.000
_cell.length_c   1.000
_cell.angle_alpha   90.00
_cell.angle_beta   90.00
_cell.angle_gamma   90.00
#
_symmetry.space_group_name_H-M   'P 1'
#
loop_
_entity.id
_entity.type
_entity.pdbx_description
1 polymer ?
#
loop_
_entity_poly.entity_id
_entity_poly.type
_entity_poly.pdbx_seq_one_letter_code
_entity_poly.pdbx_strand_id
1 'polypeptide(L)'
;MDLSLEEVVRVARGGEQVELAPEAIERMRAARAVVERALASGQQVYGFSTGVGMRKRFAIEEDQARFNRQLIRGHLIAQGQSAPADGVRATMVKLANGLAQGYPGVRPELAQLVVDRLNAGVTPRVRVLGSVGQADLAANADLVDGLLDDFELAAGEALVLMDNNAFSTGLAALAVSDCETLLDALDVAGALDLEAFAANPGLVDEVVADARPHPGLRSTIARLRALLEGSYLWDAQPRNLQDPLTFRTLPQVNGAARDALTYTQGVLTVELNAHQGNPMVAASVGRVIAAGNFDIVPLAGALDFLRIALAPALTSAAERALKLLQSPLTGLPEGLAARPHLAEPALSELGAAVQGIVAEA
;
A
#
# COMPACT_ATOMS: atom_id res chain seq x y z
N MET A 1 -18.59 5.18 7.49
CA MET A 1 -17.49 4.38 8.07
C MET A 1 -16.33 4.51 7.11
N ASP A 2 -15.13 4.63 7.66
CA ASP A 2 -13.91 4.77 6.87
C ASP A 2 -13.40 3.37 6.50
N LEU A 3 -12.90 3.24 5.27
CA LEU A 3 -12.31 2.00 4.77
C LEU A 3 -10.93 1.80 5.42
N SER A 4 -10.76 0.67 6.08
CA SER A 4 -9.51 0.26 6.71
C SER A 4 -8.58 -0.49 5.76
N LEU A 5 -7.29 -0.54 6.11
CA LEU A 5 -6.29 -1.35 5.40
C LEU A 5 -6.67 -2.83 5.36
N GLU A 6 -7.15 -3.37 6.49
CA GLU A 6 -7.53 -4.78 6.60
C GLU A 6 -8.71 -5.11 5.67
N GLU A 7 -9.73 -4.25 5.61
CA GLU A 7 -10.86 -4.42 4.68
C GLU A 7 -10.41 -4.44 3.22
N VAL A 8 -9.47 -3.55 2.83
CA VAL A 8 -8.89 -3.59 1.48
C VAL A 8 -8.27 -4.95 1.19
N VAL A 9 -7.49 -5.49 2.13
CA VAL A 9 -6.82 -6.80 1.98
C VAL A 9 -7.84 -7.94 1.90
N ARG A 10 -8.87 -7.95 2.76
CA ARG A 10 -9.91 -9.00 2.73
C ARG A 10 -10.71 -8.98 1.44
N VAL A 11 -11.02 -7.81 0.89
CA VAL A 11 -11.68 -7.69 -0.42
C VAL A 11 -10.73 -8.08 -1.54
N ALA A 12 -9.51 -7.55 -1.57
CA ALA A 12 -8.56 -7.73 -2.66
C ALA A 12 -8.06 -9.18 -2.77
N ARG A 13 -7.67 -9.78 -1.64
CA ARG A 13 -7.09 -11.15 -1.58
C ARG A 13 -8.10 -12.21 -1.16
N GLY A 14 -9.00 -11.88 -0.24
CA GLY A 14 -9.99 -12.82 0.32
C GLY A 14 -11.28 -12.93 -0.48
N GLY A 15 -11.53 -12.03 -1.44
CA GLY A 15 -12.74 -12.08 -2.26
C GLY A 15 -14.01 -11.63 -1.52
N GLU A 16 -13.87 -10.93 -0.39
CA GLU A 16 -15.02 -10.42 0.37
C GLU A 16 -15.90 -9.52 -0.50
N GLN A 17 -17.21 -9.73 -0.40
CA GLN A 17 -18.21 -8.97 -1.17
C GLN A 17 -18.40 -7.59 -0.55
N VAL A 18 -18.68 -6.59 -1.38
CA VAL A 18 -18.92 -5.22 -0.93
C VAL A 18 -20.28 -4.71 -1.43
N GLU A 19 -20.85 -3.76 -0.70
CA GLU A 19 -22.10 -3.10 -1.09
C GLU A 19 -22.04 -1.59 -0.80
N LEU A 20 -22.87 -0.81 -1.51
CA LEU A 20 -23.00 0.62 -1.23
C LEU A 20 -24.01 0.83 -0.11
N ALA A 21 -23.59 1.53 0.95
CA ALA A 21 -24.49 1.93 2.02
C ALA A 21 -25.61 2.86 1.47
N PRO A 22 -26.88 2.73 1.94
CA PRO A 22 -27.98 3.59 1.50
C PRO A 22 -27.67 5.09 1.65
N GLU A 23 -26.99 5.49 2.73
CA GLU A 23 -26.59 6.87 2.97
C GLU A 23 -25.54 7.37 1.97
N ALA A 24 -24.71 6.47 1.43
CA ALA A 24 -23.76 6.81 0.37
C ALA A 24 -24.47 7.12 -0.94
N ILE A 25 -25.48 6.33 -1.28
CA ILE A 25 -26.32 6.55 -2.46
C ILE A 25 -27.00 7.91 -2.38
N GLU A 26 -27.57 8.27 -1.23
CA GLU A 26 -28.21 9.58 -1.02
C GLU A 26 -27.21 10.74 -1.12
N ARG A 27 -26.02 10.61 -0.55
CA ARG A 27 -24.94 11.63 -0.70
C ARG A 27 -24.54 11.82 -2.16
N MET A 28 -24.36 10.73 -2.90
CA MET A 28 -24.00 10.78 -4.32
C MET A 28 -25.10 11.47 -5.14
N ARG A 29 -26.38 11.14 -4.92
CA ARG A 29 -27.51 11.82 -5.56
C ARG A 29 -27.53 13.32 -5.28
N ALA A 30 -27.33 13.71 -4.02
CA ALA A 30 -27.29 15.11 -3.62
C ALA A 30 -26.15 15.87 -4.31
N ALA A 31 -24.95 15.28 -4.39
CA ALA A 31 -23.83 15.88 -5.08
C ALA A 31 -24.05 15.95 -6.60
N ARG A 32 -24.59 14.90 -7.22
CA ARG A 32 -24.93 14.92 -8.65
C ARG A 32 -25.92 16.03 -8.97
N ALA A 33 -26.92 16.26 -8.13
CA ALA A 33 -27.87 17.35 -8.32
C ALA A 33 -27.22 18.75 -8.32
N VAL A 34 -26.09 18.94 -7.61
CA VAL A 34 -25.32 20.19 -7.67
C VAL A 34 -24.66 20.35 -9.03
N VAL A 35 -24.05 19.28 -9.56
CA VAL A 35 -23.46 19.27 -10.90
C VAL A 35 -24.50 19.61 -11.95
N GLU A 36 -25.67 18.94 -11.92
CA GLU A 36 -26.73 19.20 -12.90
C GLU A 36 -27.22 20.65 -12.86
N ARG A 37 -27.37 21.25 -11.67
CA ARG A 37 -27.70 22.67 -11.53
C ARG A 37 -26.60 23.58 -12.08
N ALA A 38 -25.34 23.26 -11.84
CA ALA A 38 -24.22 24.02 -12.38
C ALA A 38 -24.24 23.99 -13.91
N LEU A 39 -24.37 22.80 -14.51
CA LEU A 39 -24.45 22.62 -15.96
C LEU A 39 -25.68 23.35 -16.57
N ALA A 40 -26.85 23.20 -15.96
CA ALA A 40 -28.08 23.86 -16.42
C ALA A 40 -28.02 25.40 -16.34
N SER A 41 -27.23 25.95 -15.42
CA SER A 41 -27.02 27.40 -15.31
C SER A 41 -25.96 27.94 -16.29
N GLY A 42 -25.37 27.08 -17.12
CA GLY A 42 -24.31 27.45 -18.06
C GLY A 42 -22.94 27.63 -17.42
N GLN A 43 -22.76 27.24 -16.15
CA GLN A 43 -21.46 27.23 -15.51
C GLN A 43 -20.54 26.23 -16.23
N GLN A 44 -19.33 26.66 -16.58
CA GLN A 44 -18.31 25.76 -17.12
C GLN A 44 -17.73 24.88 -16.01
N VAL A 45 -17.72 23.56 -16.24
CA VAL A 45 -17.19 22.57 -15.31
C VAL A 45 -16.17 21.69 -16.03
N TYR A 46 -14.94 21.67 -15.51
CA TYR A 46 -13.79 20.96 -16.08
C TYR A 46 -14.08 19.47 -16.27
N GLY A 47 -14.03 18.97 -17.51
CA GLY A 47 -14.31 17.58 -17.87
C GLY A 47 -15.79 17.20 -17.94
N PHE A 48 -16.71 18.06 -17.50
CA PHE A 48 -18.16 17.83 -17.57
C PHE A 48 -18.78 18.61 -18.74
N SER A 49 -18.44 19.89 -18.88
CA SER A 49 -18.89 20.74 -19.99
C SER A 49 -17.75 21.29 -20.85
N THR A 50 -16.50 21.10 -20.40
CA THR A 50 -15.29 21.51 -21.12
C THR A 50 -14.34 20.34 -21.28
N GLY A 51 -13.41 20.45 -22.24
CA GLY A 51 -12.33 19.49 -22.40
C GLY A 51 -11.41 19.40 -21.18
N VAL A 52 -10.41 18.52 -21.25
CA VAL A 52 -9.42 18.31 -20.18
C VAL A 52 -8.02 18.78 -20.58
N GLY A 53 -7.12 18.94 -19.61
CA GLY A 53 -5.73 19.29 -19.83
C GLY A 53 -5.55 20.55 -20.68
N MET A 54 -4.78 20.45 -21.77
CA MET A 54 -4.55 21.55 -22.71
C MET A 54 -5.83 22.03 -23.43
N ARG A 55 -6.87 21.19 -23.48
CA ARG A 55 -8.15 21.49 -24.13
C ARG A 55 -9.21 22.04 -23.18
N LYS A 56 -8.85 22.38 -21.93
CA LYS A 56 -9.78 22.86 -20.89
C LYS A 56 -10.57 24.14 -21.21
N ARG A 57 -10.14 24.88 -22.23
CA ARG A 57 -10.79 26.13 -22.68
C ARG A 57 -11.88 25.90 -23.72
N PHE A 58 -11.99 24.69 -24.27
CA PHE A 58 -12.99 24.36 -25.29
C PHE A 58 -14.21 23.71 -24.64
N ALA A 59 -15.40 24.13 -25.06
CA ALA A 59 -16.64 23.48 -24.68
C ALA A 59 -16.76 22.10 -25.34
N ILE A 60 -17.47 21.18 -24.70
CA ILE A 60 -17.84 19.90 -25.30
C ILE A 60 -19.10 20.15 -26.15
N GLU A 61 -18.94 20.10 -27.47
CA GLU A 61 -20.05 20.23 -28.43
C GLU A 61 -20.57 18.85 -28.89
N GLU A 62 -19.76 17.80 -28.70
CA GLU A 62 -20.12 16.43 -29.04
C GLU A 62 -21.11 15.83 -28.03
N ASP A 63 -21.75 14.73 -28.43
CA ASP A 63 -22.50 13.88 -27.51
C ASP A 63 -21.62 13.44 -26.33
N GLN A 64 -22.18 13.52 -25.12
CA GLN A 64 -21.44 13.27 -23.87
C GLN A 64 -20.94 11.82 -23.79
N ALA A 65 -21.74 10.84 -24.20
CA ALA A 65 -21.31 9.44 -24.16
C ALA A 65 -20.13 9.21 -25.11
N ARG A 66 -20.19 9.81 -26.31
CA ARG A 66 -19.11 9.75 -27.28
C ARG A 66 -17.83 10.45 -26.77
N PHE A 67 -17.95 11.63 -26.17
CA PHE A 67 -16.82 12.36 -25.60
C PHE A 67 -16.13 11.55 -24.49
N ASN A 68 -16.91 11.02 -23.53
CA ASN A 68 -16.40 10.22 -22.43
C ASN A 68 -15.64 8.96 -22.91
N ARG A 69 -16.16 8.24 -23.91
CA ARG A 69 -15.46 7.07 -24.49
C ARG A 69 -14.17 7.45 -25.21
N GLN A 70 -14.16 8.53 -25.97
CA GLN A 70 -12.94 9.03 -26.61
C GLN A 70 -11.90 9.47 -25.57
N LEU A 71 -12.36 10.07 -24.47
CA LEU A 71 -11.49 10.51 -23.40
C LEU A 71 -10.75 9.31 -22.79
N ILE A 72 -11.44 8.22 -22.44
CA ILE A 72 -10.81 7.00 -21.91
C ILE A 72 -9.81 6.42 -22.90
N ARG A 73 -10.22 6.23 -24.16
CA ARG A 73 -9.33 5.68 -25.21
C ARG A 73 -8.08 6.52 -25.44
N GLY A 74 -8.21 7.84 -25.36
CA GLY A 74 -7.08 8.76 -25.46
C GLY A 74 -6.07 8.64 -24.30
N HIS A 75 -6.47 8.04 -23.17
CA HIS A 75 -5.64 7.84 -22.00
C HIS A 75 -5.16 6.38 -21.83
N LEU A 76 -5.41 5.49 -22.80
CA LEU A 76 -4.88 4.11 -22.82
C LEU A 76 -3.38 4.04 -23.16
N ILE A 77 -2.57 4.79 -22.40
CA ILE A 77 -1.15 5.03 -22.64
C ILE A 77 -0.22 4.28 -21.68
N ALA A 78 -0.78 3.53 -20.73
CA ALA A 78 -0.02 2.76 -19.74
C ALA A 78 0.91 1.73 -20.40
N GLN A 79 2.00 1.36 -19.71
CA GLN A 79 3.06 0.49 -20.22
C GLN A 79 3.49 -0.55 -19.20
N GLY A 80 4.31 -1.51 -19.65
CA GLY A 80 4.89 -2.52 -18.78
C GLY A 80 3.96 -3.72 -18.52
N GLN A 81 4.28 -4.46 -17.47
CA GLN A 81 3.56 -5.66 -17.09
C GLN A 81 2.16 -5.35 -16.54
N SER A 82 1.32 -6.37 -16.53
CA SER A 82 -0.02 -6.26 -15.94
C SER A 82 0.09 -6.32 -14.42
N ALA A 83 -0.70 -5.50 -13.73
CA ALA A 83 -0.87 -5.54 -12.29
C ALA A 83 -1.44 -6.92 -11.88
N PRO A 84 -1.07 -7.43 -10.69
CA PRO A 84 -1.66 -8.66 -10.17
C PRO A 84 -3.15 -8.45 -9.87
N ALA A 85 -3.90 -9.55 -9.84
CA ALA A 85 -5.36 -9.54 -9.68
C ALA A 85 -5.81 -8.86 -8.38
N ASP A 86 -5.10 -9.08 -7.28
CA ASP A 86 -5.35 -8.42 -6.00
C ASP A 86 -5.11 -6.91 -6.08
N GLY A 87 -4.07 -6.46 -6.79
CA GLY A 87 -3.84 -5.04 -7.06
C GLY A 87 -4.99 -4.37 -7.83
N VAL A 88 -5.53 -5.06 -8.84
CA VAL A 88 -6.71 -4.59 -9.60
C VAL A 88 -7.94 -4.51 -8.67
N ARG A 89 -8.18 -5.52 -7.84
CA ARG A 89 -9.30 -5.52 -6.88
C ARG A 89 -9.15 -4.45 -5.81
N ALA A 90 -7.95 -4.23 -5.28
CA ALA A 90 -7.63 -3.15 -4.33
C ALA A 90 -7.90 -1.77 -4.95
N THR A 91 -7.58 -1.61 -6.24
CA THR A 91 -7.89 -0.40 -7.01
C THR A 91 -9.40 -0.18 -7.10
N MET A 92 -10.16 -1.23 -7.42
CA MET A 92 -11.62 -1.15 -7.56
C MET A 92 -12.32 -0.81 -6.24
N VAL A 93 -11.91 -1.40 -5.12
CA VAL A 93 -12.52 -1.07 -3.80
C VAL A 93 -12.21 0.36 -3.39
N LYS A 94 -10.98 0.85 -3.63
CA LYS A 94 -10.64 2.25 -3.37
C LYS A 94 -11.41 3.20 -4.30
N LEU A 95 -11.54 2.86 -5.58
CA LEU A 95 -12.32 3.65 -6.53
C LEU A 95 -13.78 3.73 -6.07
N ALA A 96 -14.41 2.60 -5.76
CA ALA A 96 -15.79 2.55 -5.26
C ALA A 96 -15.98 3.40 -3.99
N ASN A 97 -15.06 3.30 -3.02
CA ASN A 97 -15.07 4.12 -1.81
C ASN A 97 -14.99 5.62 -2.15
N GLY A 98 -14.09 6.01 -3.06
CA GLY A 98 -13.94 7.41 -3.49
C GLY A 98 -15.19 7.97 -4.17
N LEU A 99 -15.87 7.17 -5.00
CA LEU A 99 -17.14 7.55 -5.62
C LEU A 99 -18.25 7.71 -4.58
N ALA A 100 -18.33 6.79 -3.62
CA ALA A 100 -19.33 6.74 -2.54
C ALA A 100 -19.27 7.92 -1.55
N GLN A 101 -18.18 8.69 -1.53
CA GLN A 101 -18.09 9.91 -0.72
C GLN A 101 -18.95 11.05 -1.27
N GLY A 102 -19.32 11.02 -2.56
CA GLY A 102 -20.15 12.03 -3.21
C GLY A 102 -19.39 13.27 -3.68
N TYR A 103 -18.16 13.50 -3.23
CA TYR A 103 -17.33 14.61 -3.74
C TYR A 103 -17.11 14.61 -5.26
N PRO A 104 -17.05 13.47 -5.98
CA PRO A 104 -16.90 13.54 -7.44
C PRO A 104 -18.13 14.01 -8.23
N GLY A 105 -19.33 14.03 -7.63
CA GLY A 105 -20.54 14.48 -8.32
C GLY A 105 -21.03 13.59 -9.47
N VAL A 106 -20.76 12.28 -9.40
CA VAL A 106 -21.24 11.27 -10.36
C VAL A 106 -22.52 10.59 -9.88
N ARG A 107 -23.15 9.82 -10.76
CA ARG A 107 -24.36 9.09 -10.42
C ARG A 107 -24.04 7.82 -9.57
N PRO A 108 -24.93 7.39 -8.66
CA PRO A 108 -24.75 6.15 -7.90
C PRO A 108 -24.54 4.90 -8.76
N GLU A 109 -25.17 4.85 -9.92
CA GLU A 109 -25.09 3.75 -10.89
C GLU A 109 -23.65 3.48 -11.33
N LEU A 110 -22.80 4.51 -11.36
CA LEU A 110 -21.39 4.36 -11.71
C LEU A 110 -20.59 3.65 -10.60
N ALA A 111 -20.86 3.98 -9.33
CA ALA A 111 -20.23 3.26 -8.22
C ALA A 111 -20.77 1.82 -8.13
N GLN A 112 -22.07 1.63 -8.38
CA GLN A 112 -22.68 0.31 -8.41
C GLN A 112 -22.06 -0.59 -9.49
N LEU A 113 -21.78 -0.05 -10.68
CA LEU A 113 -21.04 -0.78 -11.73
C LEU A 113 -19.69 -1.30 -11.20
N VAL A 114 -18.89 -0.46 -10.53
CA VAL A 114 -17.58 -0.89 -10.00
C VAL A 114 -17.75 -1.99 -8.96
N VAL A 115 -18.74 -1.84 -8.05
CA VAL A 115 -19.07 -2.84 -7.03
C VAL A 115 -19.49 -4.17 -7.66
N ASP A 116 -20.40 -4.15 -8.63
CA ASP A 116 -20.90 -5.35 -9.29
C ASP A 116 -19.78 -6.11 -9.99
N ARG A 117 -18.88 -5.39 -10.67
CA ARG A 117 -17.71 -5.98 -11.33
C ARG A 117 -16.71 -6.57 -10.34
N LEU A 118 -16.47 -5.87 -9.22
CA LEU A 118 -15.59 -6.34 -8.15
C LEU A 118 -16.12 -7.64 -7.53
N ASN A 119 -17.42 -7.66 -7.22
CA ASN A 119 -18.14 -8.78 -6.64
C ASN A 119 -18.21 -9.98 -7.59
N ALA A 120 -18.36 -9.72 -8.90
CA ALA A 120 -18.30 -10.73 -9.95
C ALA A 120 -16.87 -11.25 -10.24
N GLY A 121 -15.84 -10.72 -9.58
CA GLY A 121 -14.46 -11.17 -9.73
C GLY A 121 -13.79 -10.70 -11.03
N VAL A 122 -14.29 -9.64 -11.65
CA VAL A 122 -13.71 -9.09 -12.88
C VAL A 122 -12.37 -8.42 -12.58
N THR A 123 -11.32 -8.83 -13.29
CA THR A 123 -9.97 -8.26 -13.17
C THR A 123 -9.45 -7.85 -14.55
N PRO A 124 -9.75 -6.62 -15.00
CA PRO A 124 -9.24 -6.13 -16.28
C PRO A 124 -7.72 -6.08 -16.31
N ARG A 125 -7.15 -6.08 -17.51
CA ARG A 125 -5.72 -5.87 -17.68
C ARG A 125 -5.37 -4.41 -17.39
N VAL A 126 -4.68 -4.16 -16.28
CA VAL A 126 -4.15 -2.84 -15.92
C VAL A 126 -2.63 -2.86 -15.99
N ARG A 127 -2.01 -1.98 -16.79
CA ARG A 127 -0.54 -1.90 -16.90
C ARG A 127 0.05 -0.98 -15.83
N VAL A 128 1.20 -1.38 -15.25
CA VAL A 128 1.74 -0.75 -14.03
C VAL A 128 2.58 0.52 -14.25
N LEU A 129 3.01 0.83 -15.47
CA LEU A 129 3.84 2.02 -15.75
C LEU A 129 3.03 3.10 -16.47
N GLY A 130 3.37 4.38 -16.20
CA GLY A 130 2.84 5.54 -16.93
C GLY A 130 2.15 6.57 -16.06
N SER A 131 1.73 6.22 -14.85
CA SER A 131 1.31 7.21 -13.84
C SER A 131 2.52 8.03 -13.38
N VAL A 132 2.28 9.31 -13.08
CA VAL A 132 3.27 10.25 -12.54
C VAL A 132 2.89 10.75 -11.13
N GLY A 133 1.86 10.18 -10.51
CA GLY A 133 1.40 10.58 -9.17
C GLY A 133 0.60 11.88 -9.13
N GLN A 134 0.07 12.32 -10.27
CA GLN A 134 -0.89 13.43 -10.41
C GLN A 134 -2.17 12.89 -11.07
N ALA A 135 -2.85 12.01 -10.32
CA ALA A 135 -3.80 11.00 -10.81
C ALA A 135 -3.15 9.86 -11.62
N ASP A 136 -3.66 8.66 -11.39
CA ASP A 136 -3.28 7.43 -12.08
C ASP A 136 -3.96 7.30 -13.45
N LEU A 137 -4.01 8.39 -14.23
CA LEU A 137 -4.80 8.50 -15.46
C LEU A 137 -4.62 7.30 -16.40
N ALA A 138 -3.37 6.88 -16.62
CA ALA A 138 -3.05 5.80 -17.55
C ALA A 138 -3.53 4.43 -17.04
N ALA A 139 -3.30 4.12 -15.76
CA ALA A 139 -3.70 2.83 -15.18
C ALA A 139 -5.22 2.77 -14.98
N ASN A 140 -5.84 3.88 -14.55
CA ASN A 140 -7.28 3.97 -14.43
C ASN A 140 -7.98 3.93 -15.79
N ALA A 141 -7.37 4.42 -16.87
CA ALA A 141 -7.92 4.26 -18.22
C ALA A 141 -7.98 2.78 -18.62
N ASP A 142 -6.90 2.02 -18.39
CA ASP A 142 -6.87 0.57 -18.62
C ASP A 142 -7.95 -0.15 -17.80
N LEU A 143 -8.07 0.19 -16.51
CA LEU A 143 -9.08 -0.37 -15.62
C LEU A 143 -10.48 -0.11 -16.19
N VAL A 144 -10.81 1.15 -16.45
CA VAL A 144 -12.14 1.60 -16.80
C VAL A 144 -12.57 1.07 -18.17
N ASP A 145 -11.68 1.05 -19.16
CA ASP A 145 -11.98 0.49 -20.49
C ASP A 145 -12.40 -0.99 -20.39
N GLY A 146 -11.81 -1.75 -19.46
CA GLY A 146 -12.20 -3.14 -19.19
C GLY A 146 -13.37 -3.35 -18.22
N LEU A 147 -13.90 -2.29 -17.58
CA LEU A 147 -15.07 -2.38 -16.69
C LEU A 147 -16.38 -1.95 -17.35
N LEU A 148 -16.33 -1.06 -18.34
CA LEU A 148 -17.52 -0.35 -18.83
C LEU A 148 -18.46 -1.22 -19.65
N ASP A 149 -17.98 -2.17 -20.46
CA ASP A 149 -18.78 -2.86 -21.47
C ASP A 149 -19.72 -1.88 -22.24
N ASP A 150 -21.03 -2.07 -22.13
CA ASP A 150 -22.07 -1.24 -22.76
C ASP A 150 -22.60 -0.12 -21.84
N PHE A 151 -22.01 0.09 -20.66
CA PHE A 151 -22.41 1.16 -19.75
C PHE A 151 -22.22 2.53 -20.40
N GLU A 152 -23.29 3.34 -20.38
CA GLU A 152 -23.28 4.69 -20.94
C GLU A 152 -22.92 5.72 -19.86
N LEU A 153 -21.82 6.43 -20.10
CA LEU A 153 -21.29 7.45 -19.20
C LEU A 153 -21.99 8.79 -19.38
N ALA A 154 -22.39 9.40 -18.26
CA ALA A 154 -22.90 10.76 -18.21
C ALA A 154 -21.77 11.80 -18.21
N ALA A 155 -22.15 13.08 -18.27
CA ALA A 155 -21.20 14.19 -18.24
C ALA A 155 -20.24 14.09 -17.04
N GLY A 156 -18.94 14.14 -17.32
CA GLY A 156 -17.84 14.11 -16.35
C GLY A 156 -17.42 12.73 -15.85
N GLU A 157 -18.19 11.67 -16.10
CA GLU A 157 -17.94 10.38 -15.45
C GLU A 157 -16.64 9.72 -15.92
N ALA A 158 -16.23 9.86 -17.19
CA ALA A 158 -14.93 9.35 -17.64
C ALA A 158 -13.76 10.05 -16.94
N LEU A 159 -13.83 11.38 -16.76
CA LEU A 159 -12.78 12.10 -16.07
C LEU A 159 -12.70 11.62 -14.62
N VAL A 160 -13.82 11.56 -13.90
CA VAL A 160 -13.85 11.14 -12.49
C VAL A 160 -13.26 9.75 -12.27
N LEU A 161 -13.56 8.81 -13.17
CA LEU A 161 -13.03 7.44 -13.07
C LEU A 161 -11.51 7.39 -13.25
N MET A 162 -10.92 8.32 -14.01
CA MET A 162 -9.48 8.35 -14.31
C MET A 162 -8.69 9.29 -13.40
N ASP A 163 -9.25 10.45 -13.06
CA ASP A 163 -8.62 11.54 -12.31
C ASP A 163 -8.72 11.29 -10.80
N ASN A 164 -8.00 10.26 -10.34
CA ASN A 164 -7.84 9.88 -8.95
C ASN A 164 -6.60 8.97 -8.79
N ASN A 165 -6.21 8.65 -7.56
CA ASN A 165 -5.07 7.77 -7.28
C ASN A 165 -5.48 6.40 -6.73
N ALA A 166 -6.63 5.85 -7.18
CA ALA A 166 -7.10 4.57 -6.67
C ALA A 166 -6.11 3.43 -6.93
N PHE A 167 -5.39 3.47 -8.05
CA PHE A 167 -4.43 2.43 -8.42
C PHE A 167 -3.20 2.44 -7.49
N SER A 168 -2.54 3.59 -7.37
CA SER A 168 -1.39 3.78 -6.49
C SER A 168 -1.76 3.53 -5.02
N THR A 169 -2.92 4.04 -4.57
CA THR A 169 -3.38 3.84 -3.19
C THR A 169 -3.72 2.36 -2.91
N GLY A 170 -4.37 1.68 -3.87
CA GLY A 170 -4.70 0.26 -3.77
C GLY A 170 -3.47 -0.64 -3.69
N LEU A 171 -2.48 -0.40 -4.56
CA LEU A 171 -1.20 -1.13 -4.50
C LEU A 171 -0.41 -0.82 -3.22
N ALA A 172 -0.38 0.44 -2.80
CA ALA A 172 0.25 0.83 -1.54
C ALA A 172 -0.36 0.11 -0.35
N ALA A 173 -1.68 -0.08 -0.32
CA ALA A 173 -2.35 -0.83 0.74
C ALA A 173 -1.87 -2.28 0.83
N LEU A 174 -1.78 -2.99 -0.30
CA LEU A 174 -1.26 -4.36 -0.30
C LEU A 174 0.21 -4.41 0.13
N ALA A 175 1.04 -3.52 -0.41
CA ALA A 175 2.46 -3.47 -0.08
C ALA A 175 2.73 -3.14 1.40
N VAL A 176 1.97 -2.20 1.98
CA VAL A 176 2.07 -1.84 3.40
C VAL A 176 1.64 -2.99 4.31
N SER A 177 0.58 -3.73 3.94
CA SER A 177 0.18 -4.94 4.66
C SER A 177 1.23 -6.05 4.58
N ASP A 178 1.90 -6.20 3.43
CA ASP A 178 2.99 -7.16 3.29
C ASP A 178 4.23 -6.76 4.10
N CYS A 179 4.52 -5.46 4.22
CA CYS A 179 5.60 -4.96 5.08
C CYS A 179 5.35 -5.27 6.57
N GLU A 180 4.10 -5.20 7.03
CA GLU A 180 3.72 -5.62 8.38
C GLU A 180 4.01 -7.11 8.60
N THR A 181 3.55 -7.95 7.67
CA THR A 181 3.80 -9.40 7.69
C THR A 181 5.31 -9.72 7.67
N LEU A 182 6.07 -8.99 6.86
CA LEU A 182 7.52 -9.12 6.75
C LEU A 182 8.22 -8.78 8.08
N LEU A 183 7.89 -7.65 8.71
CA LEU A 183 8.47 -7.26 10.00
C LEU A 183 8.13 -8.26 11.11
N ASP A 184 6.91 -8.80 11.07
CA ASP A 184 6.49 -9.87 11.97
C ASP A 184 7.31 -11.15 11.79
N ALA A 185 7.60 -11.54 10.55
CA ALA A 185 8.46 -12.67 10.23
C ALA A 185 9.93 -12.41 10.63
N LEU A 186 10.43 -11.17 10.44
CA LEU A 186 11.78 -10.78 10.84
C LEU A 186 12.00 -10.85 12.35
N ASP A 187 10.98 -10.57 13.16
CA ASP A 187 11.07 -10.72 14.62
C ASP A 187 11.08 -12.19 15.04
N VAL A 188 10.29 -13.05 14.38
CA VAL A 188 10.32 -14.51 14.61
C VAL A 188 11.67 -15.10 14.24
N ALA A 189 12.18 -14.77 13.04
CA ALA A 189 13.51 -15.17 12.61
C ALA A 189 14.58 -14.64 13.56
N GLY A 190 14.48 -13.36 13.98
CA GLY A 190 15.39 -12.75 14.94
C GLY A 190 15.40 -13.45 16.29
N ALA A 191 14.25 -13.87 16.83
CA ALA A 191 14.18 -14.64 18.08
C ALA A 191 14.90 -16.00 17.94
N LEU A 192 14.67 -16.73 16.84
CA LEU A 192 15.37 -17.98 16.55
C LEU A 192 16.89 -17.78 16.37
N ASP A 193 17.29 -16.70 15.70
CA ASP A 193 18.70 -16.33 15.55
C ASP A 193 19.36 -16.10 16.91
N LEU A 194 18.68 -15.41 17.84
CA LEU A 194 19.18 -15.15 19.19
C LEU A 194 19.42 -16.43 19.97
N GLU A 195 18.48 -17.39 19.91
CA GLU A 195 18.67 -18.70 20.51
C GLU A 195 19.85 -19.42 19.86
N ALA A 196 19.85 -19.57 18.54
CA ALA A 196 20.92 -20.28 17.82
C ALA A 196 22.32 -19.70 18.12
N PHE A 197 22.43 -18.40 18.32
CA PHE A 197 23.68 -17.73 18.63
C PHE A 197 24.11 -17.85 20.11
N ALA A 198 23.20 -18.26 21.00
CA ALA A 198 23.33 -18.11 22.45
C ALA A 198 23.61 -16.64 22.85
N ALA A 199 22.79 -15.73 22.28
CA ALA A 199 22.93 -14.29 22.41
C ALA A 199 22.69 -13.78 23.84
N ASN A 200 23.19 -12.58 24.13
CA ASN A 200 22.99 -11.90 25.38
C ASN A 200 21.56 -11.30 25.46
N PRO A 201 20.71 -11.77 26.40
CA PRO A 201 19.31 -11.34 26.48
C PRO A 201 19.15 -9.88 26.94
N GLY A 202 20.21 -9.22 27.43
CA GLY A 202 20.17 -7.82 27.86
C GLY A 202 19.76 -6.84 26.74
N LEU A 203 19.87 -7.23 25.47
CA LEU A 203 19.40 -6.41 24.34
C LEU A 203 17.87 -6.24 24.29
N VAL A 204 17.12 -7.17 24.90
CA VAL A 204 15.64 -7.13 25.03
C VAL A 204 15.18 -6.84 26.47
N ASP A 205 16.03 -6.23 27.29
CA ASP A 205 15.60 -5.74 28.61
C ASP A 205 14.66 -4.54 28.43
N GLU A 206 13.55 -4.52 29.17
CA GLU A 206 12.53 -3.46 29.07
C GLU A 206 13.09 -2.09 29.47
N VAL A 207 14.12 -2.04 30.33
CA VAL A 207 14.83 -0.80 30.70
C VAL A 207 15.46 -0.14 29.48
N VAL A 208 15.84 -0.90 28.45
CA VAL A 208 16.36 -0.35 27.19
C VAL A 208 15.29 0.51 26.50
N ALA A 209 14.03 0.06 26.47
CA ALA A 209 12.92 0.80 25.91
C ALA A 209 12.49 1.99 26.79
N ASP A 210 12.68 1.89 28.11
CA ASP A 210 12.41 3.01 29.02
C ASP A 210 13.45 4.12 28.90
N ALA A 211 14.72 3.76 28.74
CA ALA A 211 15.81 4.72 28.56
C ALA A 211 15.77 5.42 27.20
N ARG A 212 15.23 4.77 26.15
CA ARG A 212 15.08 5.34 24.82
C ARG A 212 13.67 5.06 24.25
N PRO A 213 12.66 5.88 24.57
CA PRO A 213 11.24 5.52 24.47
C PRO A 213 10.64 5.69 23.07
N HIS A 214 11.25 5.09 22.05
CA HIS A 214 10.62 4.96 20.74
C HIS A 214 9.51 3.88 20.79
N PRO A 215 8.28 4.16 20.30
CA PRO A 215 7.17 3.20 20.32
C PRO A 215 7.50 1.87 19.62
N GLY A 216 8.12 1.95 18.44
CA GLY A 216 8.59 0.80 17.68
C GLY A 216 9.61 -0.03 18.44
N LEU A 217 10.57 0.60 19.12
CA LEU A 217 11.53 -0.12 19.97
C LEU A 217 10.83 -0.87 21.10
N ARG A 218 9.91 -0.21 21.81
CA ARG A 218 9.17 -0.82 22.93
C ARG A 218 8.35 -2.02 22.47
N SER A 219 7.62 -1.88 21.36
CA SER A 219 6.80 -2.97 20.82
C SER A 219 7.65 -4.14 20.32
N THR A 220 8.78 -3.87 19.65
CA THR A 220 9.70 -4.93 19.22
C THR A 220 10.34 -5.66 20.40
N ILE A 221 10.76 -4.96 21.45
CA ILE A 221 11.29 -5.60 22.68
C ILE A 221 10.22 -6.49 23.30
N ALA A 222 9.00 -5.99 23.49
CA ALA A 222 7.91 -6.78 24.05
C ALA A 222 7.62 -8.04 23.23
N ARG A 223 7.61 -7.92 21.89
CA ARG A 223 7.39 -9.04 20.98
C ARG A 223 8.52 -10.07 21.04
N LEU A 224 9.78 -9.66 20.99
CA LEU A 224 10.92 -10.58 21.09
C LEU A 224 10.95 -11.30 22.44
N ARG A 225 10.62 -10.63 23.54
CA ARG A 225 10.49 -11.26 24.86
C ARG A 225 9.40 -12.32 24.88
N ALA A 226 8.23 -12.04 24.28
CA ALA A 226 7.14 -13.01 24.17
C ALA A 226 7.53 -14.22 23.30
N LEU A 227 8.23 -14.00 22.19
CA LEU A 227 8.73 -15.09 21.33
C LEU A 227 9.80 -15.95 22.01
N LEU A 228 10.56 -15.36 22.93
CA LEU A 228 11.61 -16.04 23.72
C LEU A 228 11.09 -16.57 25.06
N GLU A 229 9.79 -16.55 25.32
CA GLU A 229 9.23 -17.08 26.57
C GLU A 229 9.60 -18.57 26.73
N GLY A 230 10.21 -18.92 27.87
CA GLY A 230 10.69 -20.28 28.14
C GLY A 230 12.00 -20.67 27.45
N SER A 231 12.65 -19.76 26.74
CA SER A 231 13.96 -19.98 26.13
C SER A 231 15.04 -20.27 27.17
N TYR A 232 16.04 -21.08 26.79
CA TYR A 232 17.21 -21.33 27.65
C TYR A 232 18.09 -20.08 27.83
N LEU A 233 17.93 -19.05 27.00
CA LEU A 233 18.72 -17.82 27.06
C LEU A 233 18.59 -17.08 28.40
N TRP A 234 17.49 -17.28 29.14
CA TRP A 234 17.25 -16.62 30.42
C TRP A 234 18.10 -17.19 31.57
N ASP A 235 18.46 -18.46 31.47
CA ASP A 235 19.20 -19.19 32.50
C ASP A 235 20.67 -19.43 32.12
N ALA A 236 20.97 -19.44 30.82
CA ALA A 236 22.31 -19.70 30.32
C ALA A 236 23.23 -18.48 30.44
N GLN A 237 24.52 -18.75 30.64
CA GLN A 237 25.54 -17.70 30.47
C GLN A 237 25.62 -17.30 29.00
N PRO A 238 25.50 -16.01 28.67
CA PRO A 238 25.59 -15.57 27.28
C PRO A 238 26.97 -15.88 26.72
N ARG A 239 27.03 -16.22 25.44
CA ARG A 239 28.29 -16.55 24.77
C ARG A 239 29.29 -15.40 24.83
N ASN A 240 28.79 -14.18 24.65
CA ASN A 240 29.59 -12.97 24.61
C ASN A 240 29.06 -11.93 25.60
N LEU A 241 29.96 -11.10 26.12
CA LEU A 241 29.56 -9.88 26.84
C LEU A 241 28.77 -8.94 25.93
N GLN A 242 29.18 -8.83 24.66
CA GLN A 242 28.48 -8.08 23.63
C GLN A 242 28.46 -8.90 22.34
N ASP A 243 27.27 -9.12 21.79
CA ASP A 243 27.12 -9.75 20.50
C ASP A 243 27.43 -8.78 19.35
N PRO A 244 27.67 -9.30 18.13
CA PRO A 244 27.74 -8.48 16.93
C PRO A 244 26.53 -7.56 16.81
N LEU A 245 26.74 -6.37 16.22
CA LEU A 245 25.71 -5.33 16.14
C LEU A 245 24.39 -5.86 15.56
N THR A 246 24.44 -6.76 14.59
CA THR A 246 23.25 -7.29 13.92
C THR A 246 22.32 -8.10 14.83
N PHE A 247 22.85 -8.65 15.93
CA PHE A 247 22.06 -9.23 17.02
C PHE A 247 21.69 -8.17 18.06
N ARG A 248 22.68 -7.41 18.54
CA ARG A 248 22.51 -6.46 19.64
C ARG A 248 21.60 -5.27 19.30
N THR A 249 21.57 -4.86 18.04
CA THR A 249 20.72 -3.76 17.55
C THR A 249 19.44 -4.24 16.88
N LEU A 250 19.12 -5.56 16.92
CA LEU A 250 17.89 -6.12 16.36
C LEU A 250 16.64 -5.33 16.78
N PRO A 251 16.37 -5.09 18.08
CA PRO A 251 15.14 -4.42 18.47
C PRO A 251 15.09 -2.95 18.03
N GLN A 252 16.23 -2.26 17.96
CA GLN A 252 16.31 -0.87 17.50
C GLN A 252 16.08 -0.77 15.99
N VAL A 253 16.67 -1.67 15.21
CA VAL A 253 16.54 -1.68 13.75
C VAL A 253 15.12 -2.04 13.34
N ASN A 254 14.57 -3.16 13.86
CA ASN A 254 13.20 -3.57 13.56
C ASN A 254 12.19 -2.58 14.14
N GLY A 255 12.46 -2.03 15.33
CA GLY A 255 11.63 -0.97 15.94
C GLY A 255 11.55 0.30 15.08
N ALA A 256 12.67 0.76 14.52
CA ALA A 256 12.67 1.92 13.62
C ALA A 256 11.85 1.67 12.34
N ALA A 257 11.91 0.46 11.79
CA ALA A 257 11.08 0.07 10.65
C ALA A 257 9.58 0.03 11.02
N ARG A 258 9.21 -0.42 12.23
CA ARG A 258 7.83 -0.38 12.74
C ARG A 258 7.30 1.04 12.95
N ASP A 259 8.14 1.96 13.44
CA ASP A 259 7.77 3.38 13.56
C ASP A 259 7.49 3.98 12.18
N ALA A 260 8.33 3.68 11.18
CA ALA A 260 8.11 4.11 9.79
C ALA A 260 6.84 3.49 9.19
N LEU A 261 6.60 2.18 9.42
CA LEU A 261 5.38 1.50 8.99
C LEU A 261 4.14 2.16 9.58
N THR A 262 4.15 2.46 10.88
CA THR A 262 3.03 3.11 11.58
C THR A 262 2.73 4.49 11.00
N TYR A 263 3.78 5.28 10.71
CA TYR A 263 3.62 6.57 10.04
C TYR A 263 2.96 6.41 8.66
N THR A 264 3.45 5.47 7.86
CA THR A 264 2.93 5.21 6.50
C THR A 264 1.51 4.69 6.51
N GLN A 265 1.15 3.82 7.46
CA GLN A 265 -0.24 3.38 7.69
C GLN A 265 -1.16 4.57 8.02
N GLY A 266 -0.69 5.54 8.80
CA GLY A 266 -1.43 6.77 9.10
C GLY A 266 -1.72 7.60 7.85
N VAL A 267 -0.70 7.85 7.02
CA VAL A 267 -0.87 8.56 5.74
C VAL A 267 -1.80 7.80 4.80
N LEU A 268 -1.59 6.48 4.66
CA LEU A 268 -2.41 5.64 3.80
C LEU A 268 -3.87 5.60 4.24
N THR A 269 -4.15 5.60 5.55
CA THR A 269 -5.53 5.64 6.08
C THR A 269 -6.27 6.90 5.63
N VAL A 270 -5.57 8.04 5.60
CA VAL A 270 -6.12 9.29 5.06
C VAL A 270 -6.39 9.14 3.57
N GLU A 271 -5.41 8.66 2.79
CA GLU A 271 -5.53 8.54 1.33
C GLU A 271 -6.63 7.55 0.89
N LEU A 272 -6.78 6.43 1.61
CA LEU A 272 -7.85 5.46 1.39
C LEU A 272 -9.24 6.10 1.52
N ASN A 273 -9.36 7.13 2.34
CA ASN A 273 -10.62 7.81 2.66
C ASN A 273 -10.70 9.24 2.13
N ALA A 274 -9.71 9.71 1.37
CA ALA A 274 -9.72 11.03 0.74
C ALA A 274 -10.37 11.00 -0.65
N HIS A 275 -10.98 12.13 -1.04
CA HIS A 275 -11.29 12.43 -2.43
C HIS A 275 -10.03 12.98 -3.13
N GLN A 276 -9.47 12.17 -4.02
CA GLN A 276 -8.20 12.41 -4.72
C GLN A 276 -8.39 12.94 -6.15
N GLY A 277 -9.53 13.54 -6.48
CA GLY A 277 -9.86 13.92 -7.86
C GLY A 277 -10.15 15.40 -8.04
N ASN A 278 -10.48 15.76 -9.28
CA ASN A 278 -10.87 17.11 -9.66
C ASN A 278 -11.89 17.10 -10.83
N PRO A 279 -12.88 18.00 -10.85
CA PRO A 279 -13.27 18.93 -9.78
C PRO A 279 -13.96 18.24 -8.61
N MET A 280 -13.94 18.89 -7.44
CA MET A 280 -14.68 18.48 -6.26
C MET A 280 -16.06 19.15 -6.22
N VAL A 281 -17.07 18.41 -5.76
CA VAL A 281 -18.42 18.88 -5.50
C VAL A 281 -18.66 18.94 -4.00
N ALA A 282 -18.84 20.15 -3.47
CA ALA A 282 -19.17 20.38 -2.08
C ALA A 282 -20.68 20.58 -1.94
N ALA A 283 -21.43 19.47 -1.77
CA ALA A 283 -22.88 19.49 -1.72
C ALA A 283 -23.46 20.36 -0.60
N SER A 284 -22.78 20.39 0.56
CA SER A 284 -23.15 21.20 1.73
C SER A 284 -23.24 22.70 1.45
N VAL A 285 -22.50 23.19 0.45
CA VAL A 285 -22.48 24.59 0.04
C VAL A 285 -22.92 24.79 -1.42
N GLY A 286 -23.36 23.71 -2.09
CA GLY A 286 -23.85 23.76 -3.46
C GLY A 286 -22.83 24.25 -4.50
N ARG A 287 -21.53 23.94 -4.34
CA ARG A 287 -20.47 24.42 -5.24
C ARG A 287 -19.68 23.31 -5.90
N VAL A 288 -19.22 23.60 -7.12
CA VAL A 288 -18.17 22.84 -7.81
C VAL A 288 -16.86 23.63 -7.67
N ILE A 289 -15.80 22.96 -7.24
CA ILE A 289 -14.53 23.54 -6.80
C ILE A 289 -13.39 22.89 -7.56
N ALA A 290 -12.51 23.70 -8.14
CA ALA A 290 -11.26 23.23 -8.70
C ALA A 290 -10.26 22.94 -7.56
N ALA A 291 -9.70 21.74 -7.53
CA ALA A 291 -8.80 21.28 -6.49
C ALA A 291 -7.62 20.51 -7.08
N GLY A 292 -6.52 20.44 -6.33
CA GLY A 292 -5.31 19.69 -6.69
C GLY A 292 -5.17 18.38 -5.91
N ASN A 293 -6.27 17.79 -5.43
CA ASN A 293 -6.26 16.64 -4.53
C ASN A 293 -5.70 15.35 -5.18
N PHE A 294 -5.51 15.35 -6.49
CA PHE A 294 -4.89 14.25 -7.24
C PHE A 294 -3.37 14.16 -7.07
N ASP A 295 -2.72 15.15 -6.45
CA ASP A 295 -1.28 15.09 -6.19
C ASP A 295 -1.00 14.20 -4.97
N ILE A 296 -0.20 13.16 -5.16
CA ILE A 296 -0.03 12.08 -4.18
C ILE A 296 1.27 12.16 -3.38
N VAL A 297 1.95 13.32 -3.40
CA VAL A 297 3.24 13.54 -2.70
C VAL A 297 3.25 13.05 -1.24
N PRO A 298 2.20 13.23 -0.41
CA PRO A 298 2.19 12.70 0.95
C PRO A 298 2.37 11.17 1.00
N LEU A 299 1.63 10.42 0.16
CA LEU A 299 1.75 8.97 0.12
C LEU A 299 3.10 8.53 -0.44
N ALA A 300 3.54 9.15 -1.53
CA ALA A 300 4.83 8.84 -2.16
C ALA A 300 5.98 9.02 -1.16
N GLY A 301 6.00 10.15 -0.43
CA GLY A 301 7.01 10.41 0.60
C GLY A 301 6.98 9.42 1.76
N ALA A 302 5.78 9.01 2.19
CA ALA A 302 5.63 7.99 3.24
C ALA A 302 6.12 6.61 2.80
N LEU A 303 5.86 6.22 1.55
CA LEU A 303 6.33 4.95 0.99
C LEU A 303 7.87 4.95 0.82
N ASP A 304 8.45 6.05 0.35
CA ASP A 304 9.91 6.18 0.28
C ASP A 304 10.57 6.14 1.66
N PHE A 305 9.97 6.79 2.67
CA PHE A 305 10.46 6.72 4.03
C PHE A 305 10.41 5.29 4.59
N LEU A 306 9.30 4.56 4.39
CA LEU A 306 9.18 3.16 4.80
C LEU A 306 10.24 2.29 4.11
N ARG A 307 10.43 2.45 2.80
CA ARG A 307 11.47 1.72 2.04
C ARG A 307 12.87 1.95 2.62
N ILE A 308 13.22 3.20 2.92
CA ILE A 308 14.51 3.54 3.54
C ILE A 308 14.65 2.89 4.92
N ALA A 309 13.59 2.88 5.72
CA ALA A 309 13.62 2.29 7.06
C ALA A 309 13.68 0.75 7.05
N LEU A 310 13.15 0.10 6.01
CA LEU A 310 13.19 -1.36 5.85
C LEU A 310 14.58 -1.89 5.45
N ALA A 311 15.34 -1.14 4.65
CA ALA A 311 16.66 -1.58 4.18
C ALA A 311 17.62 -2.01 5.32
N PRO A 312 17.77 -1.25 6.42
CA PRO A 312 18.54 -1.70 7.59
C PRO A 312 18.03 -2.98 8.25
N ALA A 313 16.72 -3.22 8.27
CA ALA A 313 16.15 -4.44 8.84
C ALA A 313 16.49 -5.67 7.99
N LEU A 314 16.40 -5.54 6.67
CA LEU A 314 16.77 -6.59 5.71
C LEU A 314 18.27 -6.89 5.74
N THR A 315 19.11 -5.86 5.67
CA THR A 315 20.58 -6.00 5.73
C THR A 315 21.05 -6.57 7.06
N SER A 316 20.46 -6.14 8.18
CA SER A 316 20.76 -6.70 9.50
C SER A 316 20.37 -8.18 9.60
N ALA A 317 19.22 -8.58 9.04
CA ALA A 317 18.79 -9.97 8.99
C ALA A 317 19.71 -10.85 8.14
N ALA A 318 20.07 -10.40 6.93
CA ALA A 318 21.03 -11.09 6.08
C ALA A 318 22.39 -11.28 6.79
N GLU A 319 22.89 -10.23 7.42
CA GLU A 319 24.15 -10.28 8.13
C GLU A 319 24.12 -11.14 9.41
N ARG A 320 22.96 -11.32 10.06
CA ARG A 320 22.79 -12.33 11.11
C ARG A 320 22.87 -13.74 10.54
N ALA A 321 22.15 -14.01 9.45
CA ALA A 321 22.17 -15.31 8.78
C ALA A 321 23.60 -15.74 8.41
N LEU A 322 24.42 -14.82 7.89
CA LEU A 322 25.83 -15.10 7.57
C LEU A 322 26.69 -15.38 8.79
N LYS A 323 26.47 -14.67 9.90
CA LYS A 323 27.22 -14.89 11.14
C LYS A 323 26.89 -16.24 11.75
N LEU A 324 25.65 -16.73 11.57
CA LEU A 324 25.25 -18.06 12.02
C LEU A 324 26.03 -19.17 11.30
N LEU A 325 26.48 -18.94 10.07
CA LEU A 325 27.29 -19.89 9.30
C LEU A 325 28.75 -19.97 9.78
N GLN A 326 29.21 -19.03 10.62
CA GLN A 326 30.62 -18.89 10.99
C GLN A 326 30.91 -19.53 12.35
N SER A 327 31.65 -20.65 12.34
CA SER A 327 31.97 -21.40 13.56
C SER A 327 32.66 -20.57 14.66
N PRO A 328 33.61 -19.65 14.34
CA PRO A 328 34.26 -18.83 15.36
C PRO A 328 33.31 -17.92 16.14
N LEU A 329 32.15 -17.58 15.57
CA LEU A 329 31.15 -16.72 16.20
C LEU A 329 30.11 -17.52 17.00
N THR A 330 29.66 -18.64 16.44
CA THR A 330 28.54 -19.42 17.00
C THR A 330 28.95 -20.58 17.88
N GLY A 331 30.20 -21.07 17.76
CA GLY A 331 30.61 -22.36 18.32
C GLY A 331 29.85 -23.57 17.75
N LEU A 332 29.04 -23.38 16.71
CA LEU A 332 28.41 -24.45 15.93
C LEU A 332 29.37 -24.91 14.82
N PRO A 333 29.16 -26.09 14.21
CA PRO A 333 29.93 -26.49 13.05
C PRO A 333 29.84 -25.46 11.91
N GLU A 334 30.94 -25.25 11.19
CA GLU A 334 31.01 -24.33 10.04
C GLU A 334 29.89 -24.61 9.03
N GLY A 335 29.28 -23.55 8.50
CA GLY A 335 28.16 -23.66 7.57
C GLY A 335 26.90 -24.32 8.15
N LEU A 336 26.79 -24.42 9.49
CA LEU A 336 25.74 -25.15 10.21
C LEU A 336 25.66 -26.63 9.81
N ALA A 337 26.82 -27.26 9.56
CA ALA A 337 26.89 -28.69 9.27
C ALA A 337 26.39 -29.56 10.44
N ALA A 338 25.89 -30.76 10.15
CA ALA A 338 25.38 -31.67 11.18
C ALA A 338 26.44 -32.16 12.19
N ARG A 339 27.73 -32.10 11.81
CA ARG A 339 28.88 -32.39 12.68
C ARG A 339 30.13 -31.65 12.19
N PRO A 340 31.13 -31.44 13.07
CA PRO A 340 32.39 -30.80 12.68
C PRO A 340 33.15 -31.57 11.59
N HIS A 341 34.01 -30.86 10.84
CA HIS A 341 34.97 -31.40 9.87
C HIS A 341 34.37 -32.14 8.66
N LEU A 342 33.14 -31.81 8.25
CA LEU A 342 32.58 -32.23 6.97
C LEU A 342 33.11 -31.37 5.82
N ALA A 343 33.26 -31.97 4.63
CA ALA A 343 33.76 -31.29 3.43
C ALA A 343 32.63 -30.72 2.56
N GLU A 344 31.41 -31.25 2.66
CA GLU A 344 30.25 -30.65 1.99
C GLU A 344 29.95 -29.24 2.53
N PRO A 345 29.45 -28.31 1.68
CA PRO A 345 29.28 -26.90 2.05
C PRO A 345 28.14 -26.64 3.05
N ALA A 346 27.36 -27.65 3.43
CA ALA A 346 26.18 -27.53 4.29
C ALA A 346 25.26 -26.38 3.82
N LEU A 347 24.97 -25.40 4.67
CA LEU A 347 24.11 -24.25 4.34
C LEU A 347 24.87 -23.03 3.79
N SER A 348 26.19 -23.14 3.57
CA SER A 348 27.03 -21.99 3.22
C SER A 348 26.59 -21.27 1.95
N GLU A 349 26.14 -22.01 0.92
CA GLU A 349 25.66 -21.43 -0.35
C GLU A 349 24.38 -20.61 -0.19
N LEU A 350 23.58 -20.86 0.85
CA LEU A 350 22.39 -20.02 1.14
C LEU A 350 22.81 -18.60 1.53
N GLY A 351 24.00 -18.41 2.10
CA GLY A 351 24.53 -17.09 2.42
C GLY A 351 24.62 -16.18 1.18
N ALA A 352 25.08 -16.72 0.05
CA ALA A 352 25.16 -15.98 -1.20
C ALA A 352 23.78 -15.59 -1.75
N ALA A 353 22.79 -16.50 -1.66
CA ALA A 353 21.43 -16.23 -2.08
C ALA A 353 20.77 -15.11 -1.24
N VAL A 354 20.93 -15.17 0.09
CA VAL A 354 20.40 -14.17 1.02
C VAL A 354 21.02 -12.80 0.75
N GLN A 355 22.35 -12.74 0.60
CA GLN A 355 23.05 -11.49 0.25
C GLN A 355 22.61 -10.94 -1.11
N GLY A 356 22.41 -11.80 -2.10
CA GLY A 356 21.95 -11.40 -3.43
C GLY A 356 20.58 -10.72 -3.39
N ILE A 357 19.60 -11.33 -2.70
CA ILE A 357 18.25 -10.77 -2.56
C ILE A 357 18.29 -9.42 -1.83
N VAL A 358 19.05 -9.33 -0.74
CA VAL A 358 19.10 -8.10 0.08
C VAL A 358 19.93 -6.99 -0.58
N ALA A 359 20.87 -7.32 -1.46
CA ALA A 359 21.59 -6.32 -2.25
C ALA A 359 20.72 -5.69 -3.35
N GLU A 360 19.68 -6.39 -3.82
CA GLU A 360 18.71 -5.86 -4.78
C GLU A 360 17.64 -4.96 -4.13
N ALA A 361 17.26 -5.29 -2.88
CA ALA A 361 16.20 -4.61 -2.12
C ALA A 361 16.59 -3.18 -1.66
#